data_AF-A0A425WEJ1-F1
#
_entry.id   AF-A0A425WEJ1-F1
#
_cell.length_a   1.000
_cell.length_b   1.000
_cell.length_c   1.000
_cell.angle_alpha   90.00
_cell.angle_beta   90.00
_cell.angle_gamma   90.00
#
_symmetry.space_group_name_H-M   'P 1'
#
loop_
_entity.id
_entity.type
_entity.pdbx_description
1 polymer ?
#
loop_
_entity_poly.entity_id
_entity_poly.type
_entity_poly.pdbx_seq_one_letter_code
_entity_poly.pdbx_strand_id
1 'polypeptide(L)'
;MRHCMSPLDFSVDELDQLMGLAADIEENPDKYSHACDGKRLATCFYEPSTRTRLSFESAMLRLGGQTLGFASADSSSASKGESVSDTLRIISGYADICAIRHPKEGAPLVASLHSGIPVINAGDGGHAHPTQTLADLYTIKSLKGRLDHFTIGLCGDLKFGRTVHSLISALVRYEGVHFVLISPEELKLPSYIREDVLEKNGATYEETESLEDAMPKLDVLYMTRVQRERFFNEDDYVRLKDRYILDNDKMKLGREDMIVMHPLPRVNEISVEVDDDPRAQYFTQAKKAVFIRMALILTLLGIQVDKNIPQPTNNPSSEKGGEKC
;
A
#
# COMPACT_ATOMS: atom_id res chain seq x y z
N MET A 1 -22.05 7.16 4.08
CA MET A 1 -21.16 5.98 4.03
C MET A 1 -19.93 6.38 3.24
N ARG A 2 -18.72 6.11 3.75
CA ARG A 2 -17.47 6.51 3.09
C ARG A 2 -16.85 5.31 2.38
N HIS A 3 -16.20 5.55 1.25
CA HIS A 3 -15.39 4.58 0.51
C HIS A 3 -13.94 5.09 0.44
N CYS A 4 -13.00 4.23 0.04
CA CYS A 4 -11.61 4.60 -0.21
C CYS A 4 -11.26 4.27 -1.67
N MET A 5 -11.38 5.25 -2.55
CA MET A 5 -11.08 5.14 -3.98
C MET A 5 -9.70 5.73 -4.32
N SER A 6 -9.34 6.81 -3.62
CA SER A 6 -8.10 7.56 -3.77
C SER A 6 -7.49 7.88 -2.40
N PRO A 7 -6.16 7.99 -2.23
CA PRO A 7 -5.59 8.48 -0.98
C PRO A 7 -5.91 9.97 -0.74
N LEU A 8 -6.36 10.67 -1.79
CA LEU A 8 -6.83 12.05 -1.71
C LEU A 8 -8.25 12.17 -1.18
N ASP A 9 -8.98 11.06 -1.03
CA ASP A 9 -10.30 11.04 -0.38
C ASP A 9 -10.20 11.41 1.10
N PHE A 10 -9.00 11.38 1.68
CA PHE A 10 -8.68 11.78 3.05
C PHE A 10 -7.92 13.11 3.06
N SER A 11 -8.30 14.02 3.97
CA SER A 11 -7.49 15.20 4.27
C SER A 11 -6.14 14.82 4.89
N VAL A 12 -5.19 15.75 4.95
CA VAL A 12 -3.90 15.51 5.62
C VAL A 12 -4.11 15.15 7.09
N ASP A 13 -5.00 15.87 7.79
CA ASP A 13 -5.33 15.59 9.20
C ASP A 13 -5.93 14.18 9.37
N GLU A 14 -6.82 13.76 8.47
CA GLU A 14 -7.41 12.41 8.53
C GLU A 14 -6.37 11.33 8.23
N LEU A 15 -5.40 11.60 7.36
CA LEU A 15 -4.28 10.68 7.11
C LEU A 15 -3.38 10.57 8.34
N ASP A 16 -3.10 11.68 9.03
CA ASP A 16 -2.32 11.67 10.26
C ASP A 16 -3.05 10.91 11.37
N GLN A 17 -4.37 11.08 11.50
CA GLN A 17 -5.19 10.28 12.41
C GLN A 17 -5.15 8.78 12.05
N LEU A 18 -5.25 8.46 10.76
CA LEU A 18 -5.22 7.08 10.28
C LEU A 18 -3.86 6.42 10.55
N MET A 19 -2.76 7.12 10.30
CA MET A 19 -1.41 6.66 10.60
C MET A 19 -1.16 6.56 12.11
N GLY A 20 -1.72 7.49 12.91
CA GLY A 20 -1.67 7.42 14.37
C GLY A 20 -2.41 6.19 14.91
N LEU A 21 -3.58 5.86 14.35
CA LEU A 21 -4.30 4.63 14.68
C LEU A 21 -3.51 3.38 14.24
N ALA A 22 -2.88 3.40 13.06
CA ALA A 22 -2.03 2.31 12.60
C ALA A 22 -0.82 2.08 13.54
N ALA A 23 -0.23 3.15 14.06
CA ALA A 23 0.84 3.08 15.05
C ALA A 23 0.37 2.47 16.38
N ASP A 24 -0.79 2.90 16.89
CA ASP A 24 -1.37 2.33 18.12
C ASP A 24 -1.70 0.83 17.93
N ILE A 25 -2.21 0.43 16.76
CA ILE A 25 -2.45 -0.98 16.43
C ILE A 25 -1.14 -1.78 16.36
N GLU A 26 -0.09 -1.21 15.78
CA GLU A 26 1.23 -1.86 15.68
C GLU A 26 1.86 -2.06 17.06
N GLU A 27 1.73 -1.08 17.96
CA GLU A 27 2.27 -1.12 19.32
C GLU A 27 1.43 -1.96 20.29
N ASN A 28 0.09 -1.92 20.14
CA ASN A 28 -0.86 -2.55 21.07
C ASN A 28 -1.81 -3.53 20.35
N PRO A 29 -1.32 -4.58 19.67
CA PRO A 29 -2.16 -5.44 18.82
C PRO A 29 -3.30 -6.12 19.58
N ASP A 30 -3.08 -6.54 20.82
CA ASP A 30 -4.09 -7.24 21.63
C ASP A 30 -5.32 -6.39 21.92
N LYS A 31 -5.15 -5.06 22.04
CA LYS A 31 -6.25 -4.09 22.22
C LYS A 31 -7.27 -4.15 21.08
N TYR A 32 -6.83 -4.50 19.87
CA TYR A 32 -7.64 -4.47 18.65
C TYR A 32 -8.07 -5.87 18.19
N SER A 33 -7.62 -6.93 18.85
CA SER A 33 -7.76 -8.33 18.42
C SER A 33 -9.21 -8.79 18.22
N HIS A 34 -10.17 -8.10 18.86
CA HIS A 34 -11.61 -8.40 18.81
C HIS A 34 -12.46 -7.23 18.28
N ALA A 35 -11.83 -6.18 17.75
CA ALA A 35 -12.53 -4.96 17.34
C ALA A 35 -13.53 -5.17 16.20
N CYS A 36 -13.39 -6.24 15.42
CA CYS A 36 -14.23 -6.62 14.30
C CYS A 36 -14.91 -7.98 14.50
N ASP A 37 -15.09 -8.43 15.75
CA ASP A 37 -15.85 -9.65 16.03
C ASP A 37 -17.24 -9.59 15.39
N GLY A 38 -17.58 -10.65 14.64
CA GLY A 38 -18.83 -10.74 13.87
C GLY A 38 -18.86 -9.92 12.57
N LYS A 39 -17.81 -9.17 12.24
CA LYS A 39 -17.68 -8.44 10.97
C LYS A 39 -17.04 -9.28 9.89
N ARG A 40 -17.41 -9.03 8.64
CA ARG A 40 -16.91 -9.76 7.47
C ARG A 40 -16.33 -8.82 6.41
N LEU A 41 -15.10 -9.11 5.97
CA LEU A 41 -14.45 -8.47 4.83
C LEU A 41 -14.64 -9.33 3.59
N ALA A 42 -15.29 -8.77 2.56
CA ALA A 42 -15.27 -9.33 1.23
C ALA A 42 -13.98 -8.96 0.50
N THR A 43 -13.28 -9.93 -0.04
CA THR A 43 -12.10 -9.76 -0.89
C THR A 43 -12.45 -10.15 -2.33
N CYS A 44 -12.66 -9.15 -3.19
CA CYS A 44 -13.11 -9.34 -4.57
C CYS A 44 -11.97 -9.06 -5.54
N PHE A 45 -11.12 -10.05 -5.80
CA PHE A 45 -9.94 -9.89 -6.66
C PHE A 45 -10.20 -10.52 -8.03
N TYR A 46 -10.48 -9.66 -9.02
CA TYR A 46 -10.70 -10.07 -10.41
C TYR A 46 -9.39 -10.26 -11.18
N GLU A 47 -8.30 -9.66 -10.68
CA GLU A 47 -6.93 -9.90 -11.14
C GLU A 47 -6.05 -10.42 -9.98
N PRO A 48 -5.10 -11.34 -10.24
CA PRO A 48 -4.28 -11.93 -9.18
C PRO A 48 -3.48 -10.91 -8.35
N SER A 49 -3.54 -11.06 -7.03
CA SER A 49 -2.72 -10.27 -6.09
C SER A 49 -2.47 -11.00 -4.77
N THR A 50 -1.37 -11.73 -4.66
CA THR A 50 -1.06 -12.45 -3.42
C THR A 50 -0.85 -11.49 -2.24
N ARG A 51 0.02 -10.48 -2.38
CA ARG A 51 0.35 -9.59 -1.26
C ARG A 51 -0.85 -8.76 -0.81
N THR A 52 -1.49 -8.04 -1.73
CA THR A 52 -2.61 -7.15 -1.37
C THR A 52 -3.75 -7.93 -0.71
N ARG A 53 -4.16 -9.06 -1.31
CA ARG A 53 -5.24 -9.90 -0.76
C ARG A 53 -4.88 -10.42 0.63
N LEU A 54 -3.71 -11.07 0.77
CA LEU A 54 -3.31 -11.65 2.06
C LEU A 54 -3.10 -10.59 3.14
N SER A 55 -2.70 -9.37 2.78
CA SER A 55 -2.60 -8.29 3.78
C SER A 55 -3.96 -7.87 4.31
N PHE A 56 -4.96 -7.76 3.42
CA PHE A 56 -6.32 -7.40 3.79
C PHE A 56 -6.96 -8.50 4.63
N GLU A 57 -6.77 -9.75 4.23
CA GLU A 57 -7.24 -10.90 5.00
C GLU A 57 -6.56 -10.95 6.37
N SER A 58 -5.24 -10.79 6.43
CA SER A 58 -4.52 -10.73 7.69
C SER A 58 -4.98 -9.55 8.55
N ALA A 59 -5.27 -8.39 7.96
CA ALA A 59 -5.76 -7.23 8.71
C ALA A 59 -7.12 -7.54 9.36
N MET A 60 -8.07 -8.09 8.60
CA MET A 60 -9.39 -8.42 9.13
C MET A 60 -9.34 -9.53 10.19
N LEU A 61 -8.57 -10.59 9.94
CA LEU A 61 -8.40 -11.70 10.88
C LEU A 61 -7.73 -11.24 12.19
N ARG A 62 -6.75 -10.33 12.12
CA ARG A 62 -6.11 -9.74 13.30
C ARG A 62 -7.04 -8.84 14.10
N LEU A 63 -8.12 -8.35 13.51
CA LEU A 63 -9.16 -7.58 14.20
C LEU A 63 -10.28 -8.50 14.76
N GLY A 64 -10.18 -9.82 14.62
CA GLY A 64 -11.22 -10.77 15.08
C GLY A 64 -12.35 -10.98 14.07
N GLY A 65 -12.29 -10.30 12.93
CA GLY A 65 -13.26 -10.45 11.85
C GLY A 65 -13.03 -11.71 11.01
N GLN A 66 -13.92 -11.92 10.05
CA GLN A 66 -13.85 -13.01 9.09
C GLN A 66 -13.67 -12.49 7.66
N THR A 67 -13.21 -13.34 6.76
CA THR A 67 -13.03 -13.01 5.35
C THR A 67 -13.85 -13.93 4.46
N LEU A 68 -14.32 -13.40 3.34
CA LEU A 68 -14.97 -14.15 2.28
C LEU A 68 -14.59 -13.53 0.92
N GLY A 69 -14.92 -14.21 -0.18
CA GLY A 69 -14.72 -13.68 -1.53
C GLY A 69 -13.96 -14.64 -2.42
N PHE A 70 -13.20 -14.09 -3.37
CA PHE A 70 -12.56 -14.84 -4.43
C PHE A 70 -11.22 -14.20 -4.85
N ALA A 71 -10.32 -15.04 -5.33
CA ALA A 71 -8.95 -14.66 -5.71
C ALA A 71 -8.74 -14.52 -7.22
N SER A 72 -9.72 -14.89 -8.04
CA SER A 72 -9.71 -14.70 -9.50
C SER A 72 -11.13 -14.55 -10.06
N ALA A 73 -11.27 -13.83 -11.17
CA ALA A 73 -12.53 -13.73 -11.90
C ALA A 73 -13.06 -15.10 -12.37
N ASP A 74 -12.16 -16.04 -12.71
CA ASP A 74 -12.51 -17.39 -13.13
C ASP A 74 -13.18 -18.21 -12.01
N SER A 75 -12.89 -17.87 -10.75
CA SER A 75 -13.49 -18.49 -9.58
C SER A 75 -14.82 -17.85 -9.15
N SER A 76 -15.34 -16.89 -9.92
CA SER A 76 -16.57 -16.15 -9.59
C SER A 76 -17.56 -16.10 -10.77
N SER A 77 -18.77 -15.60 -10.52
CA SER A 77 -19.80 -15.38 -11.55
C SER A 77 -19.41 -14.33 -12.60
N ALA A 78 -18.31 -13.61 -12.40
CA ALA A 78 -17.72 -12.76 -13.41
C ALA A 78 -17.39 -13.55 -14.70
N SER A 79 -16.92 -14.79 -14.56
CA SER A 79 -16.70 -15.72 -15.69
C SER A 79 -17.97 -16.03 -16.49
N LYS A 80 -19.15 -15.83 -15.89
CA LYS A 80 -20.48 -16.02 -16.49
C LYS A 80 -21.08 -14.71 -17.02
N GLY A 81 -20.32 -13.62 -17.01
CA GLY A 81 -20.75 -12.30 -17.49
C GLY A 81 -21.52 -11.45 -16.47
N GLU A 82 -21.51 -11.81 -15.18
CA GLU A 82 -22.10 -10.97 -14.13
C GLU A 82 -21.40 -9.61 -14.07
N SER A 83 -22.18 -8.53 -13.96
CA SER A 83 -21.63 -7.19 -13.85
C SER A 83 -21.02 -6.95 -12.46
N VAL A 84 -19.94 -6.16 -12.38
CA VAL A 84 -19.33 -5.78 -11.09
C VAL A 84 -20.34 -5.12 -10.14
N SER A 85 -21.32 -4.40 -10.70
CA SER A 85 -22.41 -3.77 -9.95
C SER A 85 -23.32 -4.81 -9.28
N ASP A 86 -23.73 -5.84 -10.02
CA ASP A 86 -24.59 -6.91 -9.49
C ASP A 86 -23.84 -7.77 -8.47
N THR A 87 -22.59 -8.14 -8.77
CA THR A 87 -21.74 -8.85 -7.82
C THR A 87 -21.63 -8.08 -6.51
N LEU A 88 -21.41 -6.76 -6.55
CA LEU A 88 -21.26 -5.99 -5.31
C LEU A 88 -22.57 -5.77 -4.56
N ARG A 89 -23.73 -5.67 -5.24
CA ARG A 89 -25.04 -5.66 -4.57
C ARG A 89 -25.27 -6.94 -3.78
N ILE A 90 -24.93 -8.09 -4.37
CA ILE A 90 -25.02 -9.39 -3.71
C ILE A 90 -24.07 -9.44 -2.50
N ILE A 91 -22.80 -9.06 -2.70
CA ILE A 91 -21.77 -9.09 -1.65
C ILE A 91 -22.09 -8.12 -0.51
N SER A 92 -22.73 -6.99 -0.80
CA SER A 92 -23.19 -6.05 0.22
C SER A 92 -24.20 -6.67 1.21
N GLY A 93 -24.88 -7.74 0.82
CA GLY A 93 -25.75 -8.51 1.72
C GLY A 93 -25.02 -9.56 2.57
N TYR A 94 -23.75 -9.86 2.27
CA TYR A 94 -22.99 -10.94 2.91
C TYR A 94 -21.86 -10.45 3.82
N ALA A 95 -21.33 -9.26 3.52
CA ALA A 95 -20.17 -8.68 4.18
C ALA A 95 -20.49 -7.29 4.77
N ASP A 96 -19.61 -6.78 5.63
CA ASP A 96 -19.70 -5.44 6.23
C ASP A 96 -18.81 -4.42 5.52
N ILE A 97 -17.77 -4.88 4.81
CA ILE A 97 -16.82 -4.07 4.06
C ILE A 97 -16.24 -4.88 2.90
N CYS A 98 -15.87 -4.23 1.80
CA CYS A 98 -15.33 -4.87 0.62
C CYS A 98 -13.99 -4.26 0.19
N ALA A 99 -12.96 -5.08 -0.02
CA ALA A 99 -11.75 -4.73 -0.74
C ALA A 99 -11.83 -5.32 -2.15
N ILE A 100 -11.81 -4.47 -3.18
CA ILE A 100 -11.96 -4.86 -4.59
C ILE A 100 -10.72 -4.52 -5.38
N ARG A 101 -10.24 -5.46 -6.18
CA ARG A 101 -9.18 -5.26 -7.17
C ARG A 101 -9.69 -5.68 -8.54
N HIS A 102 -9.58 -4.81 -9.53
CA HIS A 102 -10.18 -5.04 -10.85
C HIS A 102 -9.26 -4.55 -11.99
N PRO A 103 -9.12 -5.29 -13.11
CA PRO A 103 -8.22 -4.88 -14.21
C PRO A 103 -8.71 -3.64 -14.97
N LYS A 104 -10.02 -3.39 -14.99
CA LYS A 104 -10.63 -2.21 -15.60
C LYS A 104 -10.61 -1.01 -14.63
N GLU A 105 -10.03 0.09 -15.10
CA GLU A 105 -10.01 1.38 -14.41
C GLU A 105 -11.43 1.87 -14.10
N GLY A 106 -11.62 2.47 -12.92
CA GLY A 106 -12.92 2.97 -12.47
C GLY A 106 -13.93 1.89 -12.07
N ALA A 107 -13.63 0.60 -12.21
CA ALA A 107 -14.54 -0.46 -11.79
C ALA A 107 -14.83 -0.44 -10.27
N PRO A 108 -13.85 -0.21 -9.36
CA PRO A 108 -14.15 -0.02 -7.93
C PRO A 108 -15.07 1.17 -7.64
N LEU A 109 -14.93 2.26 -8.41
CA LEU A 109 -15.81 3.42 -8.28
C LEU A 109 -17.24 3.06 -8.66
N VAL A 110 -17.45 2.42 -9.82
CA VAL A 110 -18.77 1.93 -10.25
C VAL A 110 -19.36 0.99 -9.21
N ALA A 111 -18.53 0.11 -8.65
CA ALA A 111 -18.95 -0.78 -7.58
C ALA A 111 -19.44 0.03 -6.36
N SER A 112 -18.66 1.00 -5.90
CA SER A 112 -19.00 1.82 -4.73
C SER A 112 -20.35 2.54 -4.84
N LEU A 113 -20.74 2.98 -6.05
CA LEU A 113 -22.02 3.63 -6.32
C LEU A 113 -23.24 2.72 -6.10
N HIS A 114 -23.04 1.41 -6.07
CA HIS A 114 -24.11 0.41 -5.90
C HIS A 114 -23.93 -0.45 -4.64
N SER A 115 -22.99 -0.07 -3.79
CA SER A 115 -22.65 -0.80 -2.58
C SER A 115 -23.52 -0.37 -1.40
N GLY A 116 -24.01 -1.34 -0.62
CA GLY A 116 -24.61 -1.12 0.69
C GLY A 116 -23.59 -1.06 1.83
N ILE A 117 -22.29 -1.21 1.52
CA ILE A 117 -21.18 -1.27 2.47
C ILE A 117 -19.98 -0.44 1.99
N PRO A 118 -19.05 -0.04 2.88
CA PRO A 118 -17.80 0.58 2.47
C PRO A 118 -17.02 -0.26 1.46
N VAL A 119 -16.37 0.41 0.51
CA VAL A 119 -15.59 -0.21 -0.56
C VAL A 119 -14.20 0.40 -0.55
N ILE A 120 -13.19 -0.47 -0.60
CA ILE A 120 -11.79 -0.10 -0.65
C ILE A 120 -11.23 -0.52 -2.00
N ASN A 121 -10.72 0.44 -2.76
CA ASN A 121 -9.97 0.19 -3.98
C ASN A 121 -8.60 -0.43 -3.62
N ALA A 122 -8.45 -1.71 -3.92
CA ALA A 122 -7.20 -2.48 -3.77
C ALA A 122 -6.39 -2.55 -5.08
N GLY A 123 -6.74 -1.70 -6.06
CA GLY A 123 -6.10 -1.58 -7.37
C GLY A 123 -7.13 -1.61 -8.51
N ASP A 124 -7.13 -0.60 -9.37
CA ASP A 124 -7.96 -0.58 -10.59
C ASP A 124 -7.11 -0.38 -11.86
N GLY A 125 -6.64 -1.47 -12.45
CA GLY A 125 -5.86 -1.40 -13.69
C GLY A 125 -4.60 -0.53 -13.58
N GLY A 126 -4.39 0.41 -14.51
CA GLY A 126 -3.26 1.34 -14.47
C GLY A 126 -3.48 2.58 -13.59
N HIS A 127 -4.67 2.76 -13.00
CA HIS A 127 -5.12 4.05 -12.49
C HIS A 127 -4.68 4.33 -11.04
N ALA A 128 -5.24 3.64 -10.03
CA ALA A 128 -4.96 3.94 -8.63
C ALA A 128 -4.73 2.69 -7.76
N HIS A 129 -4.00 2.88 -6.66
CA HIS A 129 -3.90 1.88 -5.58
C HIS A 129 -3.78 2.60 -4.22
N PRO A 130 -4.87 3.19 -3.69
CA PRO A 130 -4.80 4.08 -2.53
C PRO A 130 -4.18 3.43 -1.30
N THR A 131 -4.48 2.16 -1.05
CA THR A 131 -3.96 1.45 0.13
C THR A 131 -2.47 1.11 0.06
N GLN A 132 -1.86 1.13 -1.14
CA GLN A 132 -0.40 1.04 -1.25
C GLN A 132 0.21 2.38 -0.84
N THR A 133 -0.32 3.50 -1.34
CA THR A 133 0.10 4.84 -0.95
C THR A 133 -0.03 5.07 0.56
N LEU A 134 -1.12 4.61 1.18
CA LEU A 134 -1.27 4.68 2.64
C LEU A 134 -0.18 3.89 3.38
N ALA A 135 0.19 2.70 2.89
CA ALA A 135 1.27 1.92 3.47
C ALA A 135 2.63 2.59 3.28
N ASP A 136 2.84 3.26 2.14
CA ASP A 136 4.07 3.98 1.83
C ASP A 136 4.23 5.19 2.76
N LEU A 137 3.18 6.03 2.89
CA LEU A 137 3.16 7.16 3.82
C LEU A 137 3.38 6.71 5.26
N TYR A 138 2.66 5.66 5.70
CA TYR A 138 2.80 5.14 7.06
C TYR A 138 4.22 4.62 7.34
N THR A 139 4.84 3.98 6.35
CA THR A 139 6.23 3.51 6.48
C THR A 139 7.21 4.67 6.63
N ILE A 140 7.11 5.69 5.78
CA ILE A 140 7.96 6.89 5.86
C ILE A 140 7.75 7.59 7.20
N LYS A 141 6.49 7.86 7.57
CA LYS A 141 6.15 8.53 8.84
C LYS A 141 6.66 7.76 10.05
N SER A 142 6.51 6.43 10.07
CA SER A 142 6.95 5.59 11.19
C SER A 142 8.47 5.50 11.33
N LEU A 143 9.22 5.49 10.22
CA LEU A 143 10.67 5.32 10.25
C LEU A 143 11.43 6.65 10.32
N LYS A 144 10.90 7.72 9.72
CA LYS A 144 11.51 9.06 9.68
C LYS A 144 10.88 10.04 10.68
N GLY A 145 9.75 9.68 11.30
CA GLY A 145 9.01 10.54 12.24
C GLY A 145 8.19 11.65 11.58
N ARG A 146 8.35 11.87 10.28
CA ARG A 146 7.76 12.99 9.53
C ARG A 146 7.41 12.62 8.09
N LEU A 147 6.62 13.49 7.45
CA LEU A 147 6.31 13.49 6.02
C LEU A 147 6.59 14.85 5.38
N ASP A 148 7.24 15.75 6.10
CA ASP A 148 7.65 17.08 5.67
C ASP A 148 9.18 17.18 5.65
N HIS A 149 9.69 18.20 4.96
CA HIS A 149 11.11 18.60 4.95
C HIS A 149 12.09 17.43 4.73
N PHE A 150 11.87 16.65 3.68
CA PHE A 150 12.73 15.52 3.31
C PHE A 150 12.86 15.38 1.80
N THR A 151 13.91 14.69 1.36
CA THR A 151 14.16 14.39 -0.05
C THR A 151 13.84 12.93 -0.36
N ILE A 152 12.99 12.70 -1.36
CA ILE A 152 12.62 11.36 -1.85
C ILE A 152 13.08 11.16 -3.28
N GLY A 153 13.86 10.10 -3.50
CA GLY A 153 14.22 9.62 -4.83
C GLY A 153 13.22 8.58 -5.31
N LEU A 154 12.63 8.77 -6.49
CA LEU A 154 11.74 7.82 -7.14
C LEU A 154 12.47 7.23 -8.34
N CYS A 155 12.76 5.92 -8.30
CA CYS A 155 13.67 5.29 -9.27
C CYS A 155 13.01 4.16 -10.06
N GLY A 156 13.23 4.15 -11.38
CA GLY A 156 12.81 3.07 -12.29
C GLY A 156 11.77 3.52 -13.32
N ASP A 157 10.63 2.83 -13.37
CA ASP A 157 9.54 3.10 -14.31
C ASP A 157 8.58 4.15 -13.76
N LEU A 158 8.92 5.43 -13.97
CA LEU A 158 8.09 6.55 -13.53
C LEU A 158 6.94 6.83 -14.49
N LYS A 159 6.99 6.31 -15.71
CA LYS A 159 5.95 6.51 -16.73
C LYS A 159 4.69 5.71 -16.44
N PHE A 160 4.86 4.43 -16.09
CA PHE A 160 3.73 3.51 -15.84
C PHE A 160 3.56 3.16 -14.34
N GLY A 161 4.43 3.69 -13.48
CA GLY A 161 4.41 3.48 -12.04
C GLY A 161 3.22 4.13 -11.33
N ARG A 162 2.02 3.52 -11.37
CA ARG A 162 0.82 4.04 -10.67
C ARG A 162 1.02 4.32 -9.18
N THR A 163 1.86 3.52 -8.50
CA THR A 163 2.18 3.71 -7.08
C THR A 163 3.04 4.96 -6.89
N VAL A 164 3.97 5.24 -7.80
CA VAL A 164 4.78 6.47 -7.84
C VAL A 164 3.87 7.68 -8.02
N HIS A 165 2.99 7.64 -9.01
CA HIS A 165 2.07 8.75 -9.29
C HIS A 165 1.20 9.06 -8.07
N SER A 166 0.63 8.02 -7.46
CA SER A 166 -0.22 8.17 -6.28
C SER A 166 0.56 8.65 -5.06
N LEU A 167 1.81 8.20 -4.87
CA LEU A 167 2.68 8.66 -3.80
C LEU A 167 3.09 10.12 -3.97
N ILE A 168 3.43 10.55 -5.20
CA ILE A 168 3.67 11.97 -5.52
C ILE A 168 2.43 12.79 -5.16
N SER A 169 1.25 12.43 -5.68
CA SER A 169 0.00 13.16 -5.40
C SER A 169 -0.33 13.27 -3.92
N ALA A 170 0.07 12.29 -3.10
CA ALA A 170 -0.11 12.36 -1.67
C ALA A 170 0.94 13.24 -0.98
N LEU A 171 2.22 13.09 -1.33
CA LEU A 171 3.35 13.77 -0.71
C LEU A 171 3.44 15.26 -1.05
N VAL A 172 2.96 15.70 -2.22
CA VAL A 172 2.93 17.14 -2.57
C VAL A 172 2.06 17.98 -1.63
N ARG A 173 1.24 17.34 -0.78
CA ARG A 173 0.42 18.03 0.23
C ARG A 173 1.18 18.34 1.52
N TYR A 174 2.42 17.87 1.66
CA TYR A 174 3.28 18.12 2.82
C TYR A 174 4.37 19.12 2.48
N GLU A 175 4.73 19.96 3.45
CA GLU A 175 5.68 21.06 3.24
C GLU A 175 7.12 20.55 3.06
N GLY A 176 7.88 21.20 2.17
CA GLY A 176 9.32 20.98 2.06
C GLY A 176 9.73 19.60 1.53
N VAL A 177 8.83 18.85 0.90
CA VAL A 177 9.18 17.61 0.20
C VAL A 177 9.87 17.95 -1.13
N HIS A 178 11.08 17.42 -1.32
CA HIS A 178 11.82 17.52 -2.57
C HIS A 178 11.85 16.17 -3.30
N PHE A 179 11.50 16.16 -4.59
CA PHE A 179 11.43 14.94 -5.39
C PHE A 179 12.64 14.82 -6.33
N VAL A 180 13.37 13.72 -6.27
CA VAL A 180 14.42 13.38 -7.25
C VAL A 180 13.89 12.27 -8.15
N LEU A 181 13.61 12.59 -9.40
CA LEU A 181 13.01 11.68 -10.37
C LEU A 181 14.10 10.98 -11.17
N ILE A 182 14.34 9.70 -10.88
CA ILE A 182 15.47 8.90 -11.38
C ILE A 182 14.96 7.89 -12.40
N SER A 183 15.13 8.18 -13.69
CA SER A 183 14.58 7.34 -14.75
C SER A 183 15.33 7.48 -16.06
N PRO A 184 15.29 6.49 -16.96
CA PRO A 184 15.73 6.67 -18.34
C PRO A 184 14.76 7.61 -19.07
N GLU A 185 15.23 8.25 -20.16
CA GLU A 185 14.43 9.15 -20.99
C GLU A 185 13.07 8.54 -21.38
N GLU A 186 13.04 7.25 -21.70
CA GLU A 186 11.84 6.55 -22.16
C GLU A 186 10.77 6.35 -21.08
N LEU A 187 11.18 6.35 -19.80
CA LEU A 187 10.30 6.09 -18.64
C LEU A 187 10.19 7.28 -17.69
N LYS A 188 10.45 8.49 -18.19
CA LYS A 188 10.23 9.74 -17.46
C LYS A 188 8.80 9.86 -16.94
N LEU A 189 8.67 10.61 -15.85
CA LEU A 189 7.38 10.94 -15.26
C LEU A 189 6.49 11.65 -16.31
N PRO A 190 5.22 11.24 -16.47
CA PRO A 190 4.34 11.84 -17.46
C PRO A 190 4.08 13.32 -17.17
N SER A 191 3.86 14.11 -18.24
CA SER A 191 3.59 15.55 -18.14
C SER A 191 2.41 15.86 -17.22
N TYR A 192 1.34 15.07 -17.23
CA TYR A 192 0.18 15.33 -16.36
C TYR A 192 0.51 15.19 -14.86
N ILE A 193 1.46 14.33 -14.45
CA ILE A 193 1.90 14.33 -13.05
C ILE A 193 2.85 15.50 -12.79
N ARG A 194 3.76 15.78 -13.73
CA ARG A 194 4.74 16.85 -13.57
C ARG A 194 4.08 18.23 -13.51
N GLU A 195 3.22 18.55 -14.47
CA GLU A 195 2.58 19.85 -14.62
C GLU A 195 1.36 19.96 -13.69
N ASP A 196 0.42 19.01 -13.74
CA ASP A 196 -0.85 19.14 -13.00
C ASP A 196 -0.76 18.76 -11.52
N VAL A 197 0.31 18.06 -11.10
CA VAL A 197 0.51 17.65 -9.70
C VAL A 197 1.72 18.33 -9.08
N LEU A 198 2.95 18.16 -9.60
CA LEU A 198 4.14 18.75 -8.99
C LEU A 198 4.13 20.28 -9.11
N GLU A 199 4.13 20.82 -10.33
CA GLU A 199 4.24 22.26 -10.59
C GLU A 199 3.03 23.03 -10.06
N LYS A 200 1.81 22.51 -10.28
CA LYS A 200 0.57 23.13 -9.78
C LYS A 200 0.53 23.26 -8.25
N ASN A 201 1.17 22.35 -7.52
CA ASN A 201 1.26 22.42 -6.05
C ASN A 201 2.56 23.11 -5.57
N GLY A 202 3.38 23.65 -6.48
CA GLY A 202 4.64 24.30 -6.12
C GLY A 202 5.69 23.34 -5.55
N ALA A 203 5.58 22.04 -5.84
CA ALA A 203 6.52 21.04 -5.38
C ALA A 203 7.88 21.22 -6.06
N THR A 204 8.96 21.11 -5.30
CA THR A 204 10.32 21.17 -5.85
C THR A 204 10.75 19.78 -6.33
N TYR A 205 11.31 19.70 -7.53
CA TYR A 205 11.80 18.45 -8.08
C TYR A 205 13.01 18.65 -9.00
N GLU A 206 13.82 17.60 -9.16
CA GLU A 206 14.86 17.49 -10.18
C GLU A 206 14.75 16.15 -10.91
N GLU A 207 15.14 16.10 -12.18
CA GLU A 207 15.18 14.88 -12.99
C GLU A 207 16.65 14.47 -13.23
N THR A 208 16.95 13.18 -13.13
CA THR A 208 18.28 12.64 -13.39
C THR A 208 18.21 11.23 -13.98
N GLU A 209 19.23 10.87 -14.75
CA GLU A 209 19.40 9.50 -15.23
C GLU A 209 20.35 8.67 -14.35
N SER A 210 21.07 9.29 -13.41
CA SER A 210 22.02 8.60 -12.51
C SER A 210 21.42 8.38 -11.13
N LEU A 211 21.37 7.11 -10.72
CA LEU A 211 21.00 6.74 -9.35
C LEU A 211 22.13 7.14 -8.39
N GLU A 212 23.37 6.90 -8.76
CA GLU A 212 24.57 7.15 -7.97
C GLU A 212 24.70 8.62 -7.56
N ASP A 213 24.46 9.56 -8.48
CA ASP A 213 24.54 10.99 -8.21
C ASP A 213 23.39 11.49 -7.31
N ALA A 214 22.25 10.80 -7.32
CA ALA A 214 21.09 11.14 -6.50
C ALA A 214 21.26 10.66 -5.05
N MET A 215 21.83 9.46 -4.85
CA MET A 215 21.91 8.75 -3.57
C MET A 215 22.37 9.61 -2.37
N PRO A 216 23.42 10.46 -2.47
CA PRO A 216 23.90 11.25 -1.33
C PRO A 216 22.87 12.25 -0.78
N LYS A 217 21.87 12.64 -1.57
CA LYS A 217 20.86 13.66 -1.22
C LYS A 217 19.62 13.07 -0.56
N LEU A 218 19.38 11.77 -0.68
CA LEU A 218 18.09 11.17 -0.38
C LEU A 218 17.91 10.84 1.11
N ASP A 219 16.73 11.13 1.65
CA ASP A 219 16.25 10.57 2.92
C ASP A 219 15.47 9.26 2.68
N VAL A 220 14.83 9.13 1.51
CA VAL A 220 14.07 7.95 1.08
C VAL A 220 14.40 7.65 -0.37
N LEU A 221 14.77 6.41 -0.69
CA LEU A 221 14.83 5.88 -2.04
C LEU A 221 13.66 4.92 -2.27
N TYR A 222 12.74 5.26 -3.15
CA TYR A 222 11.62 4.42 -3.54
C TYR A 222 11.87 3.82 -4.93
N MET A 223 12.23 2.55 -4.95
CA MET A 223 12.55 1.78 -6.15
C MET A 223 11.28 1.19 -6.77
N THR A 224 11.27 1.07 -8.10
CA THR A 224 10.19 0.43 -8.85
C THR A 224 10.73 -0.49 -9.93
N ARG A 225 10.00 -1.58 -10.18
CA ARG A 225 10.30 -2.49 -11.29
C ARG A 225 9.92 -1.88 -12.64
N VAL A 226 10.69 -2.22 -13.67
CA VAL A 226 10.27 -2.01 -15.06
C VAL A 226 9.16 -3.00 -15.41
N GLN A 227 8.00 -2.48 -15.82
CA GLN A 227 6.81 -3.31 -16.07
C GLN A 227 6.85 -3.94 -17.47
N ARG A 228 7.37 -5.17 -17.60
CA ARG A 228 7.43 -5.91 -18.89
C ARG A 228 6.12 -5.85 -19.67
N GLU A 229 5.00 -5.98 -18.99
CA GLU A 229 3.65 -5.98 -19.58
C GLU A 229 3.21 -4.66 -20.23
N ARG A 230 3.99 -3.58 -20.08
CA ARG A 230 3.71 -2.26 -20.68
C ARG A 230 4.53 -1.97 -21.94
N PHE A 231 5.46 -2.85 -22.30
CA PHE A 231 6.28 -2.71 -23.49
C PHE A 231 5.67 -3.47 -24.67
N PHE A 232 5.53 -2.78 -25.80
CA PHE A 232 5.13 -3.41 -27.06
C PHE A 232 6.28 -4.20 -27.70
N ASN A 233 7.52 -3.74 -27.49
CA ASN A 233 8.74 -4.36 -28.01
C ASN A 233 9.54 -4.98 -26.86
N GLU A 234 9.87 -6.27 -26.98
CA GLU A 234 10.65 -7.00 -25.99
C GLU A 234 12.09 -6.48 -25.89
N ASP A 235 12.68 -6.00 -26.98
CA ASP A 235 14.05 -5.48 -26.99
C ASP A 235 14.20 -4.22 -26.12
N ASP A 236 13.20 -3.34 -26.14
CA ASP A 236 13.19 -2.13 -25.31
C ASP A 236 13.08 -2.50 -23.82
N TYR A 237 12.29 -3.51 -23.48
CA TYR A 237 12.22 -4.04 -22.11
C TYR A 237 13.57 -4.61 -21.67
N VAL A 238 14.21 -5.45 -22.49
CA VAL A 238 15.50 -6.07 -22.15
C VAL A 238 16.59 -5.00 -21.95
N ARG A 239 16.58 -3.93 -22.75
CA ARG A 239 17.52 -2.80 -22.59
C ARG A 239 17.34 -2.05 -21.27
N LEU A 240 16.10 -1.90 -20.80
CA LEU A 240 15.78 -1.02 -19.68
C LEU A 240 15.66 -1.74 -18.33
N LYS A 241 15.32 -3.04 -18.31
CA LYS A 241 14.99 -3.78 -17.07
C LYS A 241 16.12 -3.84 -16.04
N ASP A 242 17.38 -3.82 -16.49
CA ASP A 242 18.56 -3.93 -15.65
C ASP A 242 19.34 -2.59 -15.57
N ARG A 243 18.72 -1.48 -16.00
CA ARG A 243 19.38 -0.16 -16.01
C ARG A 243 19.62 0.38 -14.60
N TYR A 244 18.68 0.16 -13.69
CA TYR A 244 18.77 0.59 -12.31
C TYR A 244 18.77 -0.63 -11.39
N ILE A 245 19.97 -1.12 -11.06
CA ILE A 245 20.17 -2.18 -10.07
C ILE A 245 20.82 -1.56 -8.85
N LEU A 246 20.10 -1.60 -7.73
CA LEU A 246 20.63 -1.22 -6.42
C LEU A 246 21.38 -2.41 -5.83
N ASP A 247 22.67 -2.22 -5.54
CA ASP A 247 23.59 -3.19 -4.96
C ASP A 247 24.29 -2.60 -3.74
N ASN A 248 25.11 -3.39 -3.04
CA ASN A 248 25.79 -2.95 -1.83
C ASN A 248 26.80 -1.81 -2.08
N ASP A 249 27.37 -1.71 -3.28
CA ASP A 249 28.29 -0.63 -3.62
C ASP A 249 27.56 0.70 -3.78
N LYS A 250 26.40 0.72 -4.45
CA LYS A 250 25.56 1.91 -4.54
C LYS A 250 24.97 2.30 -3.19
N MET A 251 24.61 1.32 -2.36
CA MET A 251 24.15 1.59 -0.99
C MET A 251 25.16 2.37 -0.14
N LYS A 252 26.47 2.26 -0.40
CA LYS A 252 27.51 3.05 0.29
C LYS A 252 27.48 4.55 -0.06
N LEU A 253 26.87 4.92 -1.19
CA LEU A 253 26.75 6.32 -1.64
C LEU A 253 25.60 7.05 -0.93
N GLY A 254 24.61 6.30 -0.45
CA GLY A 254 23.47 6.86 0.28
C GLY A 254 23.81 7.22 1.71
N ARG A 255 23.02 8.12 2.30
CA ARG A 255 23.15 8.51 3.71
C ARG A 255 22.93 7.30 4.64
N GLU A 256 23.53 7.35 5.84
CA GLU A 256 23.37 6.30 6.85
C GLU A 256 21.92 6.16 7.32
N ASP A 257 21.16 7.25 7.32
CA ASP A 257 19.76 7.29 7.74
C ASP A 257 18.76 7.24 6.57
N MET A 258 19.23 7.08 5.33
CA MET A 258 18.37 6.90 4.16
C MET A 258 17.65 5.54 4.26
N ILE A 259 16.36 5.48 3.95
CA ILE A 259 15.64 4.20 3.84
C ILE A 259 15.36 3.85 2.38
N VAL A 260 15.36 2.55 2.06
CA VAL A 260 15.00 2.00 0.76
C VAL A 260 13.64 1.33 0.83
N MET A 261 12.72 1.75 -0.03
CA MET A 261 11.36 1.23 -0.14
C MET A 261 11.10 0.68 -1.54
N HIS A 262 10.17 -0.28 -1.62
CA HIS A 262 9.76 -0.89 -2.88
C HIS A 262 8.36 -1.50 -2.70
N PRO A 263 7.39 -1.23 -3.60
CA PRO A 263 6.02 -1.77 -3.47
C PRO A 263 5.91 -3.29 -3.67
N LEU A 264 7.05 -3.92 -3.96
CA LEU A 264 7.25 -5.29 -4.44
C LEU A 264 6.37 -5.62 -5.69
N PRO A 265 6.44 -6.82 -6.30
CA PRO A 265 7.54 -7.78 -6.18
C PRO A 265 8.80 -7.13 -6.73
N ARG A 266 9.94 -7.42 -6.12
CA ARG A 266 11.20 -7.12 -6.77
C ARG A 266 11.51 -8.20 -7.80
N VAL A 267 12.15 -7.84 -8.90
CA VAL A 267 12.70 -8.80 -9.87
C VAL A 267 14.22 -8.76 -9.84
N ASN A 268 14.81 -7.68 -10.36
CA ASN A 268 16.27 -7.51 -10.48
C ASN A 268 16.75 -6.13 -9.99
N GLU A 269 15.86 -5.16 -9.90
CA GLU A 269 16.12 -3.75 -9.59
C GLU A 269 16.74 -3.53 -8.19
N ILE A 270 16.61 -4.51 -7.29
CA ILE A 270 17.33 -4.53 -6.00
C ILE A 270 18.00 -5.90 -5.88
N SER A 271 19.32 -5.90 -5.74
CA SER A 271 20.10 -7.12 -5.50
C SER A 271 19.76 -7.73 -4.13
N VAL A 272 19.75 -9.06 -4.05
CA VAL A 272 19.39 -9.80 -2.82
C VAL A 272 20.36 -9.51 -1.67
N GLU A 273 21.61 -9.13 -1.96
CA GLU A 273 22.57 -8.77 -0.93
C GLU A 273 22.21 -7.49 -0.16
N VAL A 274 21.30 -6.67 -0.70
CA VAL A 274 20.83 -5.44 -0.05
C VAL A 274 19.82 -5.76 1.06
N ASP A 275 19.27 -6.98 1.10
CA ASP A 275 18.29 -7.42 2.11
C ASP A 275 18.82 -7.32 3.54
N ASP A 276 20.12 -7.54 3.72
CA ASP A 276 20.79 -7.51 5.02
C ASP A 276 21.17 -6.09 5.47
N ASP A 277 21.04 -5.08 4.59
CA ASP A 277 21.28 -3.68 4.95
C ASP A 277 20.11 -3.17 5.82
N PRO A 278 20.37 -2.60 7.01
CA PRO A 278 19.31 -2.10 7.90
C PRO A 278 18.46 -0.98 7.27
N ARG A 279 18.93 -0.35 6.19
CA ARG A 279 18.19 0.66 5.43
C ARG A 279 17.19 0.04 4.46
N ALA A 280 17.28 -1.25 4.16
CA ALA A 280 16.35 -1.97 3.28
C ALA A 280 15.02 -2.24 3.99
N GLN A 281 14.02 -1.40 3.74
CA GLN A 281 12.76 -1.36 4.50
C GLN A 281 11.54 -1.85 3.71
N TYR A 282 11.71 -2.42 2.51
CA TYR A 282 10.59 -2.90 1.68
C TYR A 282 9.84 -4.11 2.27
N PHE A 283 10.48 -4.95 3.09
CA PHE A 283 9.76 -5.99 3.84
C PHE A 283 9.04 -5.44 5.06
N THR A 284 9.66 -4.47 5.76
CA THR A 284 9.01 -3.71 6.84
C THR A 284 7.77 -2.97 6.31
N GLN A 285 7.87 -2.34 5.14
CA GLN A 285 6.78 -1.69 4.41
C GLN A 285 5.63 -2.66 4.16
N ALA A 286 5.91 -3.87 3.67
CA ALA A 286 4.90 -4.90 3.45
C ALA A 286 4.19 -5.32 4.75
N LYS A 287 4.92 -5.42 5.88
CA LYS A 287 4.34 -5.69 7.20
C LYS A 287 3.47 -4.52 7.68
N LYS A 288 3.96 -3.28 7.56
CA LYS A 288 3.25 -2.04 7.92
C LYS A 288 1.96 -1.85 7.14
N ALA A 289 1.90 -2.39 5.92
CA ALA A 289 0.70 -2.41 5.10
C ALA A 289 -0.46 -3.21 5.73
N VAL A 290 -0.21 -4.10 6.70
CA VAL A 290 -1.27 -4.78 7.47
C VAL A 290 -1.89 -3.80 8.48
N PHE A 291 -1.08 -3.09 9.25
CA PHE A 291 -1.56 -2.18 10.30
C PHE A 291 -2.35 -0.99 9.74
N ILE A 292 -1.88 -0.37 8.65
CA ILE A 292 -2.62 0.73 8.03
C ILE A 292 -3.95 0.25 7.42
N ARG A 293 -4.03 -1.01 6.97
CA ARG A 293 -5.29 -1.61 6.49
C ARG A 293 -6.22 -1.94 7.65
N MET A 294 -5.70 -2.37 8.80
CA MET A 294 -6.51 -2.54 10.01
C MET A 294 -7.11 -1.19 10.43
N ALA A 295 -6.30 -0.13 10.48
CA ALA A 295 -6.76 1.22 10.77
C ALA A 295 -7.85 1.66 9.77
N LEU A 296 -7.61 1.47 8.46
CA LEU A 296 -8.57 1.84 7.42
C LEU A 296 -9.91 1.09 7.55
N ILE A 297 -9.87 -0.21 7.87
CA ILE A 297 -11.07 -1.02 8.09
C ILE A 297 -11.86 -0.47 9.28
N LEU A 298 -11.22 -0.24 10.42
CA LEU A 298 -11.87 0.32 11.61
C LEU A 298 -12.49 1.69 11.33
N THR A 299 -11.74 2.57 10.68
CA THR A 299 -12.21 3.91 10.30
C THR A 299 -13.42 3.86 9.38
N LEU A 300 -13.41 3.02 8.34
CA LEU A 300 -14.52 2.93 7.39
C LEU A 300 -15.76 2.23 7.96
N LEU A 301 -15.58 1.33 8.92
CA LEU A 301 -16.67 0.71 9.68
C LEU A 301 -17.19 1.59 10.83
N GLY A 302 -16.52 2.70 11.13
CA GLY A 302 -16.87 3.58 12.25
C GLY A 302 -16.66 2.94 13.62
N ILE A 303 -15.73 1.99 13.73
CA ILE A 303 -15.45 1.27 14.98
C ILE A 303 -14.39 2.04 15.76
N GLN A 304 -14.72 2.40 17.00
CA GLN A 304 -13.78 2.98 17.96
C GLN A 304 -13.46 1.94 19.03
N VAL A 305 -12.17 1.81 19.37
CA VAL A 305 -11.69 0.91 20.41
C VAL A 305 -11.25 1.74 21.61
N ASP A 306 -11.99 1.62 22.71
CA ASP A 306 -11.72 2.39 23.93
C ASP A 306 -10.36 2.04 24.54
N LYS A 307 -9.70 3.06 25.11
CA LYS A 307 -8.37 2.94 25.72
C LYS A 307 -8.32 2.09 27.00
N ASN A 308 -9.46 1.69 27.55
CA ASN A 308 -9.59 1.13 28.90
C ASN A 308 -10.06 -0.32 28.96
N ILE A 309 -10.05 -1.08 27.86
CA ILE A 309 -10.44 -2.49 27.93
C ILE A 309 -9.31 -3.27 28.63
N PRO A 310 -9.56 -3.89 29.81
CA PRO A 310 -8.56 -4.68 30.48
C PRO A 310 -8.17 -5.86 29.59
N GLN A 311 -6.86 -6.04 29.40
CA GLN A 311 -6.30 -7.18 28.68
C GLN A 311 -6.86 -8.48 29.28
N PRO A 312 -7.35 -9.43 28.46
CA PRO A 312 -7.74 -10.73 28.96
C PRO A 312 -6.53 -11.39 29.60
N THR A 313 -6.56 -11.55 30.92
CA THR A 313 -5.53 -12.29 31.65
C THR A 313 -5.61 -13.76 31.21
N ASN A 314 -4.64 -14.20 30.40
CA ASN A 314 -4.45 -15.62 30.11
C ASN A 314 -3.99 -16.30 31.41
N ASN A 315 -4.95 -16.75 32.21
CA ASN A 315 -4.70 -17.59 33.36
C ASN A 315 -5.03 -19.03 32.97
N PRO A 316 -4.04 -19.88 32.63
CA PRO A 316 -4.32 -21.30 32.46
C PRO A 316 -4.58 -21.89 33.84
N SER A 317 -5.85 -22.09 34.16
CA SER A 317 -6.29 -22.87 35.33
C SER A 317 -5.67 -24.26 35.26
N SER A 318 -4.70 -24.50 36.14
CA SER A 318 -4.17 -25.82 36.43
C SER A 318 -5.18 -26.61 37.25
N GLU A 319 -6.18 -27.20 36.59
CA GLU A 319 -6.93 -28.32 37.17
C GLU A 319 -6.12 -29.60 36.97
N LYS A 320 -5.22 -29.90 37.91
CA LYS A 320 -4.75 -31.27 38.12
C LYS A 320 -5.76 -31.99 39.01
N GLY A 321 -6.84 -32.48 38.39
CA GLY A 321 -7.64 -33.57 38.93
C GLY A 321 -6.91 -34.89 38.67
N GLY A 322 -6.24 -35.43 39.68
CA GLY A 322 -5.67 -36.77 39.67
C GLY A 322 -6.35 -37.62 40.72
N GLU A 323 -7.38 -38.36 40.31
CA GLU A 323 -8.01 -39.43 41.09
C GLU A 323 -7.01 -40.53 41.42
N LYS A 324 -7.00 -40.96 42.68
CA LYS A 324 -6.42 -42.23 43.10
C LYS A 324 -7.50 -43.32 42.98
N CYS A 325 -7.24 -44.33 42.16
CA CYS A 325 -7.64 -45.72 42.35
C CYS A 325 -6.56 -46.60 41.71
#